data_AF-A0AA38XIT4-F1
#
_entry.id   AF-A0AA38XIT4-F1
#
_cell.length_a   1.000
_cell.length_b   1.000
_cell.length_c   1.000
_cell.angle_alpha   90.00
_cell.angle_beta   90.00
_cell.angle_gamma   90.00
#
_symmetry.space_group_name_H-M   'P 1'
#
loop_
_entity.id
_entity.type
_entity.pdbx_description
1 polymer ?
#
loop_
_entity_poly.entity_id
_entity_poly.type
_entity_poly.pdbx_seq_one_letter_code
_entity_poly.pdbx_strand_id
1 'polypeptide(L)'
;MSQSITTLSPTQLKNLKAGDKITIWWKKTNETDTSNRHMLFEGFPKNVGVTFSTVWKADFQELRELKTGDILKVGTKTSVTVVGGNFNVWKGILNWMLECCNGAGLARLQIPEIKPYTYLFLLKSSAIEIGCKYLPNETHQKMAKIEEGQIHADDVRALWFLDPSDDDTRKFIADHVAIRFWEKKLKDWGAYQALRKEIPDLDKKINEFCEEKKAERAAENQARWDQIKAERKAARAEENKQKWEQIKKERDEANKRYWEGVEKERAEADKKFWEKKREKERLAKRGVAKKANPTKQEPVEKSKENAVREPVSMSLEIVRKASKDCGPVLQLHLDAPPS
;
A
#
# COMPACT_ATOMS: atom_id res chain seq x y z
N MET A 1 -44.58 19.30 -2.71
CA MET A 1 -43.66 18.16 -2.50
C MET A 1 -43.38 17.50 -3.86
N SER A 2 -42.12 17.33 -4.27
CA SER A 2 -41.81 16.66 -5.54
C SER A 2 -41.90 15.15 -5.35
N GLN A 3 -42.90 14.51 -5.96
CA GLN A 3 -43.00 13.07 -6.03
C GLN A 3 -41.77 12.50 -6.74
N SER A 4 -41.19 11.42 -6.21
CA SER A 4 -40.06 10.74 -6.85
C SER A 4 -40.58 9.99 -8.08
N ILE A 5 -39.85 10.00 -9.19
CA ILE A 5 -40.25 9.23 -10.38
C ILE A 5 -40.37 7.73 -10.09
N THR A 6 -39.64 7.24 -9.09
CA THR A 6 -39.65 5.84 -8.64
C THR A 6 -40.94 5.44 -7.94
N THR A 7 -41.78 6.40 -7.53
CA THR A 7 -43.07 6.12 -6.86
C THR A 7 -44.25 6.11 -7.83
N LEU A 8 -44.04 6.48 -9.10
CA LEU A 8 -45.10 6.55 -10.10
C LEU A 8 -45.40 5.17 -10.67
N SER A 9 -46.69 4.83 -10.79
CA SER A 9 -47.13 3.61 -11.46
C SER A 9 -46.93 3.70 -12.98
N PRO A 10 -46.83 2.56 -13.70
CA PRO A 10 -46.71 2.57 -15.16
C PRO A 10 -47.84 3.34 -15.87
N THR A 11 -49.07 3.28 -15.33
CA THR A 11 -50.22 4.05 -15.84
C THR A 11 -50.05 5.55 -15.62
N GLN A 12 -49.58 5.96 -14.43
CA GLN A 12 -49.29 7.37 -14.15
C GLN A 12 -48.19 7.89 -15.09
N LEU A 13 -47.13 7.12 -15.32
CA LEU A 13 -46.07 7.48 -16.27
C LEU A 13 -46.60 7.61 -17.70
N LYS A 14 -47.48 6.72 -18.15
CA LYS A 14 -48.11 6.80 -19.48
C LYS A 14 -48.92 8.08 -19.66
N ASN A 15 -49.65 8.50 -18.64
CA ASN A 15 -50.49 9.70 -18.67
C ASN A 15 -49.68 11.01 -18.77
N LEU A 16 -48.38 10.99 -18.44
CA LEU A 16 -47.51 12.16 -18.58
C LEU A 16 -47.34 12.63 -20.02
N LYS A 17 -47.63 11.79 -21.04
CA LYS A 17 -47.57 12.20 -22.44
C LYS A 17 -48.70 13.13 -22.87
N ALA A 18 -49.78 13.21 -22.09
CA ALA A 18 -50.89 14.09 -22.38
C ALA A 18 -50.60 15.54 -21.97
N GLY A 19 -51.24 16.49 -22.66
CA GLY A 19 -51.19 17.92 -22.35
C GLY A 19 -50.27 18.74 -23.25
N ASP A 20 -49.82 19.87 -22.72
CA ASP A 20 -49.02 20.85 -23.45
C ASP A 20 -47.68 20.29 -23.92
N LYS A 21 -47.20 20.84 -25.03
CA LYS A 21 -45.92 20.48 -25.64
C LYS A 21 -44.97 21.65 -25.61
N ILE A 22 -43.68 21.37 -25.42
CA ILE A 22 -42.60 22.35 -25.38
C ILE A 22 -41.54 22.03 -26.43
N THR A 23 -40.83 23.05 -26.88
CA THR A 23 -39.65 22.88 -27.76
C THR A 23 -38.38 22.90 -26.92
N ILE A 24 -37.49 21.94 -27.15
CA ILE A 24 -36.22 21.85 -26.42
C ILE A 24 -35.08 22.17 -27.38
N TRP A 25 -34.33 23.22 -27.05
CA TRP A 25 -33.16 23.67 -27.76
C TRP A 25 -31.89 23.26 -27.02
N TRP A 26 -30.83 23.00 -27.77
CA TRP A 26 -29.48 22.78 -27.26
C TRP A 26 -28.55 23.87 -27.77
N LYS A 27 -27.64 24.31 -26.91
CA LYS A 27 -26.58 25.26 -27.22
C LYS A 27 -25.28 24.74 -26.62
N LYS A 28 -24.15 24.91 -27.31
CA LYS A 28 -22.84 24.59 -26.72
C LYS A 28 -22.46 25.65 -25.67
N THR A 29 -21.77 25.26 -24.60
CA THR A 29 -21.41 26.15 -23.46
C THR A 29 -20.67 27.42 -23.88
N ASN A 30 -19.77 27.31 -24.87
CA ASN A 30 -18.88 28.40 -25.27
C ASN A 30 -19.46 29.28 -26.40
N GLU A 31 -20.65 28.97 -26.90
CA GLU A 31 -21.31 29.80 -27.89
C GLU A 31 -22.12 30.88 -27.16
N THR A 32 -21.77 32.15 -27.34
CA THR A 32 -22.57 33.27 -26.83
C THR A 32 -23.73 33.58 -27.76
N ASP A 33 -23.60 33.24 -29.05
CA ASP A 33 -24.56 33.59 -30.08
C ASP A 33 -25.87 32.80 -29.95
N THR A 34 -27.00 33.50 -29.92
CA THR A 34 -28.34 32.89 -29.84
C THR A 34 -28.78 32.23 -31.15
N SER A 35 -28.08 32.50 -32.24
CA SER A 35 -28.24 31.94 -33.58
C SER A 35 -27.78 30.48 -33.67
N ASN A 36 -26.81 30.05 -32.85
CA ASN A 36 -26.27 28.68 -32.84
C ASN A 36 -27.04 27.78 -31.86
N ARG A 37 -28.36 27.72 -31.99
CA ARG A 37 -29.20 26.77 -31.24
C ARG A 37 -29.62 25.64 -32.15
N HIS A 38 -29.41 24.42 -31.69
CA HIS A 38 -29.87 23.23 -32.39
C HIS A 38 -31.13 22.70 -31.70
N MET A 39 -32.15 22.34 -32.48
CA MET A 39 -33.35 21.76 -31.93
C MET A 39 -33.09 20.31 -31.52
N LEU A 40 -33.31 19.97 -30.24
CA LEU A 40 -33.26 18.60 -29.75
C LEU A 40 -34.58 17.88 -30.02
N PHE A 41 -35.68 18.53 -29.66
CA PHE A 41 -37.03 18.00 -29.76
C PHE A 41 -38.04 19.11 -30.05
N GLU A 42 -38.86 18.86 -31.06
CA GLU A 42 -40.10 19.60 -31.29
C GLU A 42 -41.26 18.86 -30.64
N GLY A 43 -42.06 19.58 -29.86
CA GLY A 43 -43.30 19.02 -29.31
C GLY A 43 -43.12 18.02 -28.15
N PHE A 44 -42.08 18.19 -27.32
CA PHE A 44 -41.84 17.34 -26.14
C PHE A 44 -42.95 17.53 -25.09
N PRO A 45 -43.55 16.47 -24.52
CA PRO A 45 -44.62 16.63 -23.53
C PRO A 45 -44.12 17.34 -22.27
N LYS A 46 -44.74 18.48 -21.93
CA LYS A 46 -44.36 19.32 -20.78
C LYS A 46 -44.38 18.54 -19.47
N ASN A 47 -45.42 17.74 -19.27
CA ASN A 47 -45.65 16.94 -18.06
C ASN A 47 -44.55 15.89 -17.82
N VAL A 48 -44.00 15.30 -18.89
CA VAL A 48 -42.81 14.44 -18.80
C VAL A 48 -41.62 15.27 -18.32
N GLY A 49 -41.37 16.41 -18.96
CA GLY A 49 -40.24 17.28 -18.63
C GLY A 49 -40.22 17.71 -17.17
N VAL A 50 -41.32 18.28 -16.66
CA VAL A 50 -41.42 18.78 -15.28
C VAL A 50 -41.43 17.67 -14.23
N THR A 51 -41.78 16.44 -14.61
CA THR A 51 -41.79 15.29 -13.70
C THR A 51 -40.38 14.73 -13.53
N PHE A 52 -39.62 14.64 -14.61
CA PHE A 52 -38.27 14.07 -14.61
C PHE A 52 -37.17 15.09 -14.27
N SER A 53 -37.41 16.39 -14.49
CA SER A 53 -36.46 17.48 -14.25
C SER A 53 -36.97 18.43 -13.17
N THR A 54 -36.23 18.54 -12.06
CA THR A 54 -36.55 19.55 -11.04
C THR A 54 -36.29 20.97 -11.52
N VAL A 55 -35.33 21.15 -12.44
CA VAL A 55 -35.03 22.45 -13.05
C VAL A 55 -36.18 22.91 -13.93
N TRP A 56 -36.64 22.07 -14.86
CA TRP A 56 -37.75 22.44 -15.73
C TRP A 56 -39.07 22.56 -14.96
N LYS A 57 -39.25 21.81 -13.89
CA LYS A 57 -40.39 22.02 -12.98
C LYS A 57 -40.43 23.44 -12.41
N ALA A 58 -39.27 23.99 -12.05
CA ALA A 58 -39.17 25.37 -11.57
C ALA A 58 -39.40 26.37 -12.71
N ASP A 59 -38.92 26.09 -13.92
CA ASP A 59 -39.14 26.95 -15.08
C ASP A 59 -40.59 27.03 -15.55
N PHE A 60 -41.37 25.96 -15.31
CA PHE A 60 -42.75 25.80 -15.78
C PHE A 60 -43.80 25.84 -14.66
N GLN A 61 -43.50 26.51 -13.54
CA GLN A 61 -44.43 26.65 -12.41
C GLN A 61 -45.85 27.02 -12.85
N GLU A 62 -46.84 26.34 -12.26
CA GLU A 62 -48.24 26.57 -12.60
C GLU A 62 -48.66 27.99 -12.16
N LEU A 63 -49.34 28.72 -13.04
CA LEU A 63 -49.79 30.10 -12.81
C LEU A 63 -50.61 30.28 -11.52
N ARG A 64 -51.22 29.20 -11.00
CA ARG A 64 -52.00 29.21 -9.75
C ARG A 64 -51.14 29.39 -8.49
N GLU A 65 -49.83 29.13 -8.58
CA GLU A 65 -48.88 29.26 -7.47
C GLU A 65 -48.14 30.62 -7.47
N LEU A 66 -48.35 31.45 -8.49
CA LEU A 66 -47.65 32.73 -8.66
C LEU A 66 -48.51 33.91 -8.21
N LYS A 67 -47.89 34.88 -7.51
CA LYS A 67 -48.55 36.14 -7.13
C LYS A 67 -48.85 36.94 -8.40
N THR A 68 -49.95 37.71 -8.39
CA THR A 68 -50.48 38.42 -9.57
C THR A 68 -49.48 39.33 -10.29
N GLY A 69 -48.46 39.83 -9.58
CA GLY A 69 -47.37 40.64 -10.15
C GLY A 69 -46.32 39.87 -10.94
N ASP A 70 -46.19 38.56 -10.74
CA ASP A 70 -45.21 37.70 -11.43
C ASP A 70 -45.82 37.02 -12.68
N ILE A 71 -47.15 36.95 -12.75
CA ILE A 71 -47.90 36.35 -13.87
C ILE A 71 -47.56 37.01 -15.22
N LEU A 72 -47.33 38.33 -15.23
CA LEU A 72 -46.96 39.07 -16.44
C LEU A 72 -45.49 38.90 -16.86
N LYS A 73 -44.60 38.47 -15.94
CA LYS A 73 -43.16 38.26 -16.22
C LYS A 73 -42.84 36.86 -16.68
N VAL A 74 -43.60 35.85 -16.23
CA VAL A 74 -43.27 34.45 -16.52
C VAL A 74 -43.65 34.06 -17.94
N GLY A 75 -44.75 34.59 -18.48
CA GLY A 75 -45.28 34.19 -19.79
C GLY A 75 -45.58 32.69 -19.87
N THR A 76 -46.31 32.24 -20.87
CA THR A 76 -46.35 30.80 -21.18
C THR A 76 -45.05 30.44 -21.86
N LYS A 77 -43.99 30.14 -21.09
CA LYS A 77 -42.77 29.55 -21.67
C LYS A 77 -43.19 28.30 -22.46
N THR A 78 -42.92 28.30 -23.76
CA THR A 78 -43.17 27.16 -24.67
C THR A 78 -41.88 26.47 -25.09
N SER A 79 -40.73 26.97 -24.62
CA SER A 79 -39.42 26.39 -24.96
C SER A 79 -38.44 26.45 -23.80
N VAL A 80 -37.51 25.50 -23.80
CA VAL A 80 -36.35 25.45 -22.89
C VAL A 80 -35.09 25.35 -23.72
N THR A 81 -34.00 25.97 -23.26
CA THR A 81 -32.66 25.79 -23.83
C THR A 81 -31.77 25.13 -22.80
N VAL A 82 -31.18 23.98 -23.13
CA VAL A 82 -30.10 23.34 -22.35
C VAL A 82 -28.75 23.80 -22.87
N VAL A 83 -27.77 23.99 -21.98
CA VAL A 83 -26.49 24.62 -22.33
C VAL A 83 -25.34 23.68 -21.96
N GLY A 84 -24.61 23.22 -22.97
CA GLY A 84 -23.45 22.34 -22.78
C GLY A 84 -23.75 20.86 -22.94
N GLY A 85 -22.79 20.03 -22.54
CA GLY A 85 -22.83 18.59 -22.76
C GLY A 85 -22.83 18.20 -24.24
N ASN A 86 -23.10 16.93 -24.50
CA ASN A 86 -23.12 16.38 -25.86
C ASN A 86 -24.56 16.28 -26.38
N PHE A 87 -24.80 16.78 -27.60
CA PHE A 87 -26.12 16.76 -28.24
C PHE A 87 -26.77 15.37 -28.28
N ASN A 88 -26.01 14.32 -28.61
CA ASN A 88 -26.55 12.96 -28.69
C ASN A 88 -26.89 12.40 -27.31
N VAL A 89 -26.14 12.77 -26.28
CA VAL A 89 -26.42 12.38 -24.89
C VAL A 89 -27.73 13.03 -24.42
N TRP A 90 -27.92 14.32 -24.70
CA TRP A 90 -29.19 15.00 -24.44
C TRP A 90 -30.38 14.33 -25.12
N LYS A 91 -30.23 14.02 -26.41
CA LYS A 91 -31.25 13.29 -27.17
C LYS A 91 -31.54 11.92 -26.54
N GLY A 92 -30.51 11.20 -26.09
CA GLY A 92 -30.64 9.93 -25.37
C GLY A 92 -31.42 10.06 -24.06
N ILE A 93 -31.13 11.09 -23.25
CA ILE A 93 -31.87 11.38 -22.01
C ILE A 93 -33.35 11.63 -22.30
N LEU A 94 -33.65 12.48 -23.29
CA LEU A 94 -35.02 12.83 -23.67
C LEU A 94 -35.80 11.61 -24.20
N ASN A 95 -35.16 10.80 -25.05
CA ASN A 95 -35.74 9.54 -25.52
C ASN A 95 -36.03 8.59 -24.36
N TRP A 96 -35.08 8.43 -23.43
CA TRP A 96 -35.27 7.59 -22.26
C TRP A 96 -36.46 8.05 -21.40
N MET A 97 -36.65 9.36 -21.20
CA MET A 97 -37.83 9.88 -20.50
C MET A 97 -39.13 9.50 -21.21
N LEU A 98 -39.17 9.63 -22.55
CA LEU A 98 -40.34 9.26 -23.34
C LEU A 98 -40.61 7.75 -23.34
N GLU A 99 -39.56 6.94 -23.31
CA GLU A 99 -39.63 5.47 -23.21
C GLU A 99 -40.19 5.02 -21.86
N CYS A 100 -39.81 5.68 -20.76
CA CYS A 100 -40.39 5.42 -19.44
C CYS A 100 -41.92 5.64 -19.43
N CYS A 101 -42.41 6.52 -20.30
CA CYS A 101 -43.82 6.84 -20.43
C CYS A 101 -44.57 5.94 -21.45
N ASN A 102 -43.99 4.82 -21.90
CA ASN A 102 -44.67 3.85 -22.78
C ASN A 102 -45.60 2.88 -22.02
N GLY A 103 -45.68 2.96 -20.69
CA GLY A 103 -46.56 2.13 -19.87
C GLY A 103 -45.93 0.83 -19.36
N ALA A 104 -44.62 0.63 -19.57
CA ALA A 104 -43.86 -0.51 -19.04
C ALA A 104 -43.09 -0.18 -17.73
N GLY A 105 -43.26 1.02 -17.19
CA GLY A 105 -42.45 1.52 -16.07
C GLY A 105 -41.17 2.22 -16.53
N LEU A 106 -40.19 2.36 -15.64
CA LEU A 106 -38.92 3.01 -15.95
C LEU A 106 -38.14 2.17 -16.99
N ALA A 107 -37.81 2.79 -18.11
CA ALA A 107 -37.05 2.16 -19.19
C ALA A 107 -35.60 1.89 -18.77
N ARG A 108 -35.02 0.81 -19.30
CA ARG A 108 -33.61 0.52 -19.12
C ARG A 108 -32.78 1.53 -19.91
N LEU A 109 -31.76 2.09 -19.26
CA LEU A 109 -30.82 2.96 -19.94
C LEU A 109 -30.04 2.19 -21.04
N GLN A 110 -30.20 2.63 -22.29
CA GLN A 110 -29.46 2.13 -23.44
C GLN A 110 -28.06 2.75 -23.43
N ILE A 111 -27.04 1.89 -23.45
CA ILE A 111 -25.64 2.30 -23.40
C ILE A 111 -25.01 1.84 -24.71
N PRO A 112 -24.32 2.74 -25.43
CA PRO A 112 -23.65 2.38 -26.67
C PRO A 112 -22.51 1.39 -26.38
N GLU A 113 -22.27 0.49 -27.34
CA GLU A 113 -21.15 -0.46 -27.25
C GLU A 113 -19.79 0.24 -27.39
N ILE A 114 -19.75 1.31 -28.19
CA ILE A 114 -18.56 2.13 -28.41
C ILE A 114 -18.51 3.24 -27.37
N LYS A 115 -17.39 3.34 -26.67
CA LYS A 115 -17.13 4.36 -25.62
C LYS A 115 -18.22 4.42 -24.53
N PRO A 116 -18.57 3.28 -23.91
CA PRO A 116 -19.64 3.21 -22.93
C PRO A 116 -19.37 4.09 -21.71
N TYR A 117 -18.11 4.18 -21.27
CA TYR A 117 -17.75 4.93 -20.07
C TYR A 117 -17.87 6.44 -20.28
N THR A 118 -17.38 6.95 -21.42
CA THR A 118 -17.51 8.35 -21.82
C THR A 118 -18.97 8.76 -21.92
N TYR A 119 -19.80 7.91 -22.55
CA TYR A 119 -21.23 8.16 -22.65
C TYR A 119 -21.88 8.26 -21.27
N LEU A 120 -21.59 7.33 -20.36
CA LEU A 120 -22.12 7.36 -18.99
C LEU A 120 -21.66 8.58 -18.20
N PHE A 121 -20.40 8.97 -18.35
CA PHE A 121 -19.85 10.17 -17.72
C PHE A 121 -20.60 11.43 -18.16
N LEU A 122 -20.77 11.62 -19.47
CA LEU A 122 -21.51 12.76 -20.02
C LEU A 122 -22.99 12.71 -19.64
N LEU A 123 -23.60 11.52 -19.64
CA LEU A 123 -25.00 11.35 -19.26
C LEU A 123 -25.23 11.72 -17.80
N LYS A 124 -24.32 11.33 -16.91
CA LYS A 124 -24.36 11.71 -15.49
C LYS A 124 -24.34 13.23 -15.34
N SER A 125 -23.41 13.91 -15.99
CA SER A 125 -23.29 15.38 -15.93
C SER A 125 -24.54 16.09 -16.46
N SER A 126 -25.03 15.70 -17.65
CA SER A 126 -26.26 16.27 -18.22
C SER A 126 -27.51 15.97 -17.38
N ALA A 127 -27.58 14.79 -16.76
CA ALA A 127 -28.68 14.43 -15.87
C ALA A 127 -28.68 15.26 -14.57
N ILE A 128 -27.49 15.56 -14.03
CA ILE A 128 -27.35 16.47 -12.88
C ILE A 128 -27.80 17.88 -13.28
N GLU A 129 -27.43 18.35 -14.47
CA GLU A 129 -27.77 19.69 -14.96
C GLU A 129 -29.29 19.93 -15.05
N ILE A 130 -30.07 18.94 -15.50
CA ILE A 130 -31.55 19.04 -15.46
C ILE A 130 -32.15 18.72 -14.10
N GLY A 131 -31.35 18.35 -13.10
CA GLY A 131 -31.83 17.92 -11.80
C GLY A 131 -32.64 16.62 -11.85
N CYS A 132 -32.30 15.70 -12.75
CA CYS A 132 -32.86 14.35 -12.73
C CYS A 132 -32.17 13.56 -11.62
N LYS A 133 -32.93 13.10 -10.61
CA LYS A 133 -32.35 12.40 -9.45
C LYS A 133 -32.01 10.93 -9.71
N TYR A 134 -32.68 10.29 -10.68
CA TYR A 134 -32.56 8.85 -10.92
C TYR A 134 -31.33 8.50 -11.78
N LEU A 135 -31.17 9.18 -12.91
CA LEU A 135 -30.11 8.88 -13.88
C LEU A 135 -28.67 9.01 -13.31
N PRO A 136 -28.32 10.00 -12.48
CA PRO A 136 -26.96 10.12 -11.93
C PRO A 136 -26.58 8.92 -11.05
N ASN A 137 -27.53 8.36 -10.31
CA ASN A 137 -27.28 7.19 -9.46
C ASN A 137 -27.13 5.92 -10.31
N GLU A 138 -28.03 5.72 -11.28
CA GLU A 138 -27.99 4.58 -12.20
C GLU A 138 -26.71 4.58 -13.04
N THR A 139 -26.32 5.74 -13.57
CA THR A 139 -25.06 5.89 -14.32
C THR A 139 -23.84 5.63 -13.46
N HIS A 140 -23.80 6.18 -12.24
CA HIS A 140 -22.68 5.96 -11.32
C HIS A 140 -22.47 4.47 -11.02
N GLN A 141 -23.54 3.71 -10.75
CA GLN A 141 -23.42 2.26 -10.53
C GLN A 141 -22.84 1.52 -11.74
N LYS A 142 -23.20 1.94 -12.95
CA LYS A 142 -22.67 1.31 -14.18
C LYS A 142 -21.24 1.73 -14.48
N MET A 143 -20.88 2.98 -14.21
CA MET A 143 -19.51 3.47 -14.30
C MET A 143 -18.61 2.71 -13.32
N ALA A 144 -19.03 2.54 -12.07
CA ALA A 144 -18.28 1.80 -11.06
C ALA A 144 -17.97 0.34 -11.49
N LYS A 145 -18.91 -0.32 -12.17
CA LYS A 145 -18.68 -1.67 -12.74
C LYS A 145 -17.62 -1.68 -13.83
N ILE A 146 -17.58 -0.65 -14.68
CA ILE A 146 -16.56 -0.51 -15.72
C ILE A 146 -15.21 -0.19 -15.07
N GLU A 147 -15.19 0.68 -14.06
CA GLU A 147 -13.98 1.04 -13.30
C GLU A 147 -13.37 -0.17 -12.59
N GLU A 148 -14.18 -1.00 -11.92
CA GLU A 148 -13.71 -2.25 -11.31
C GLU A 148 -13.06 -3.18 -12.36
N GLY A 149 -13.62 -3.20 -13.57
CA GLY A 149 -13.14 -3.99 -14.70
C GLY A 149 -11.87 -3.42 -15.35
N GLN A 150 -12.03 -2.36 -16.13
CA GLN A 150 -11.02 -1.49 -16.74
C GLN A 150 -11.73 -0.55 -17.74
N ILE A 151 -11.42 0.74 -17.69
CA ILE A 151 -11.87 1.71 -18.69
C ILE A 151 -11.19 1.41 -20.04
N HIS A 152 -11.89 1.52 -21.17
CA HIS A 152 -11.30 1.26 -22.48
C HIS A 152 -10.38 2.42 -22.92
N ALA A 153 -9.33 2.14 -23.70
CA ALA A 153 -8.37 3.16 -24.14
C ALA A 153 -9.04 4.30 -24.93
N ASP A 154 -10.04 3.99 -25.74
CA ASP A 154 -10.82 4.99 -26.49
C ASP A 154 -11.69 5.89 -25.60
N ASP A 155 -12.15 5.38 -24.46
CA ASP A 155 -12.85 6.17 -23.45
C ASP A 155 -11.88 7.12 -22.73
N VAL A 156 -10.70 6.62 -22.36
CA VAL A 156 -9.62 7.45 -21.79
C VAL A 156 -9.27 8.58 -22.75
N ARG A 157 -9.05 8.26 -24.04
CA ARG A 157 -8.77 9.26 -25.08
C ARG A 157 -9.88 10.31 -25.16
N ALA A 158 -11.14 9.86 -25.23
CA ALA A 158 -12.28 10.76 -25.38
C ALA A 158 -12.47 11.69 -24.18
N LEU A 159 -12.32 11.16 -22.95
CA LEU A 159 -12.42 11.94 -21.72
C LEU A 159 -11.23 12.88 -21.52
N TRP A 160 -10.04 12.51 -21.96
CA TRP A 160 -8.86 13.37 -21.85
C TRP A 160 -9.01 14.67 -22.65
N PHE A 161 -9.57 14.54 -23.86
CA PHE A 161 -9.83 15.65 -24.78
C PHE A 161 -11.23 16.25 -24.63
N LEU A 162 -11.93 15.96 -23.53
CA LEU A 162 -13.24 16.56 -23.27
C LEU A 162 -13.10 18.07 -23.00
N ASP A 163 -14.03 18.85 -23.54
CA ASP A 163 -14.14 20.30 -23.37
C ASP A 163 -15.48 20.63 -22.65
N PRO A 164 -15.46 21.26 -21.46
CA PRO A 164 -14.29 21.72 -20.72
C PRO A 164 -13.47 20.58 -20.11
N SER A 165 -12.17 20.80 -19.97
CA SER A 165 -11.26 19.88 -19.30
C SER A 165 -11.54 19.86 -17.80
N ASP A 166 -11.89 18.70 -17.27
CA ASP A 166 -11.95 18.46 -15.83
C ASP A 166 -10.63 17.80 -15.38
N ASP A 167 -9.80 18.57 -14.67
CA ASP A 167 -8.50 18.12 -14.17
C ASP A 167 -8.63 16.96 -13.17
N ASP A 168 -9.71 16.92 -12.39
CA ASP A 168 -9.98 15.83 -11.46
C ASP A 168 -10.29 14.54 -12.23
N THR A 169 -11.09 14.63 -13.29
CA THR A 169 -11.34 13.51 -14.19
C THR A 169 -10.06 13.03 -14.88
N ARG A 170 -9.22 13.96 -15.36
CA ARG A 170 -7.91 13.59 -15.96
C ARG A 170 -7.00 12.90 -14.96
N LYS A 171 -6.95 13.39 -13.73
CA LYS A 171 -6.17 12.77 -12.64
C LYS A 171 -6.69 11.37 -12.34
N PHE A 172 -8.00 11.22 -12.13
CA PHE A 172 -8.63 9.93 -11.89
C PHE A 172 -8.31 8.91 -12.99
N ILE A 173 -8.41 9.31 -14.26
CA ILE A 173 -8.12 8.42 -15.38
C ILE A 173 -6.63 8.06 -15.44
N ALA A 174 -5.74 9.03 -15.22
CA ALA A 174 -4.30 8.77 -15.18
C ALA A 174 -3.96 7.76 -14.07
N ASP A 175 -4.48 7.96 -12.86
CA ASP A 175 -4.29 7.07 -11.71
C ASP A 175 -4.85 5.67 -12.01
N HIS A 176 -6.06 5.59 -12.57
CA HIS A 176 -6.70 4.34 -12.96
C HIS A 176 -5.84 3.51 -13.92
N VAL A 177 -5.29 4.15 -14.95
CA VAL A 177 -4.42 3.50 -15.93
C VAL A 177 -3.09 3.13 -15.31
N ALA A 178 -2.48 4.03 -14.51
CA ALA A 178 -1.19 3.82 -13.88
C ALA A 178 -1.18 2.62 -12.92
N ILE A 179 -2.22 2.49 -12.08
CA ILE A 179 -2.39 1.34 -11.18
C ILE A 179 -2.41 0.04 -11.98
N ARG A 180 -3.21 -0.05 -13.04
CA ARG A 180 -3.31 -1.28 -13.84
C ARG A 180 -2.06 -1.57 -14.65
N PHE A 181 -1.35 -0.52 -15.08
CA PHE A 181 -0.06 -0.64 -15.75
C PHE A 181 0.97 -1.24 -14.79
N TRP A 182 1.04 -0.73 -13.55
CA TRP A 182 1.91 -1.24 -12.50
C TRP A 182 1.60 -2.69 -12.11
N GLU A 183 0.32 -3.02 -11.96
CA GLU A 183 -0.15 -4.38 -11.65
C GLU A 183 -0.02 -5.36 -12.82
N LYS A 184 0.35 -4.88 -14.02
CA LYS A 184 0.39 -5.67 -15.27
C LYS A 184 -0.96 -6.35 -15.62
N LYS A 185 -2.07 -5.70 -15.25
CA LYS A 185 -3.45 -6.18 -15.50
C LYS A 185 -4.16 -5.45 -16.62
N LEU A 186 -3.43 -4.65 -17.40
CA LEU A 186 -3.98 -3.86 -18.48
C LEU A 186 -4.44 -4.78 -19.63
N LYS A 187 -5.74 -4.81 -19.89
CA LYS A 187 -6.34 -5.32 -21.13
C LYS A 187 -5.94 -4.38 -22.27
N ASP A 188 -5.61 -4.95 -23.43
CA ASP A 188 -5.20 -4.21 -24.63
C ASP A 188 -4.00 -3.28 -24.45
N TRP A 189 -2.89 -3.87 -23.99
CA TRP A 189 -1.60 -3.19 -23.81
C TRP A 189 -1.18 -2.31 -25.00
N GLY A 190 -1.37 -2.79 -26.24
CA GLY A 190 -1.01 -2.05 -27.45
C GLY A 190 -1.79 -0.74 -27.62
N ALA A 191 -3.09 -0.73 -27.31
CA ALA A 191 -3.93 0.46 -27.41
C ALA A 191 -3.47 1.55 -26.43
N TYR A 192 -3.12 1.15 -25.20
CA TYR A 192 -2.61 2.05 -24.18
C TYR A 192 -1.18 2.53 -24.46
N GLN A 193 -0.34 1.71 -25.08
CA GLN A 193 0.96 2.18 -25.55
C GLN A 193 0.83 3.25 -26.64
N ALA A 194 -0.11 3.09 -27.58
CA ALA A 194 -0.41 4.12 -28.56
C ALA A 194 -0.92 5.40 -27.88
N LEU A 195 -1.83 5.25 -26.91
CA LEU A 195 -2.40 6.37 -26.16
C LEU A 195 -1.34 7.18 -25.39
N ARG A 196 -0.35 6.51 -24.79
CA ARG A 196 0.79 7.16 -24.13
C ARG A 196 1.64 7.98 -25.10
N LYS A 197 1.81 7.53 -26.34
CA LYS A 197 2.52 8.29 -27.38
C LYS A 197 1.74 9.51 -27.85
N GLU A 198 0.41 9.38 -27.94
CA GLU A 198 -0.47 10.47 -28.36
C GLU A 198 -0.67 11.54 -27.29
N ILE A 199 -0.60 11.16 -26.01
CA ILE A 199 -0.87 12.04 -24.88
C ILE A 199 0.34 12.04 -23.92
N PRO A 200 1.36 12.89 -24.17
CA PRO A 200 2.59 12.93 -23.37
C PRO A 200 2.34 13.24 -21.89
N ASP A 201 1.35 14.07 -21.58
CA ASP A 201 1.00 14.40 -20.19
C ASP A 201 0.48 13.18 -19.41
N LEU A 202 -0.28 12.31 -20.08
CA LEU A 202 -0.73 11.04 -19.51
C LEU A 202 0.45 10.10 -19.29
N ASP A 203 1.36 10.00 -20.26
CA ASP A 203 2.59 9.21 -20.14
C ASP A 203 3.42 9.63 -18.94
N LYS A 204 3.64 10.94 -18.78
CA LYS A 204 4.36 11.53 -17.66
C LYS A 204 3.72 11.14 -16.32
N LYS A 205 2.40 11.34 -16.15
CA LYS A 205 1.69 10.98 -14.91
C LYS A 205 1.79 9.48 -14.59
N ILE A 206 1.67 8.61 -15.61
CA ILE A 206 1.82 7.17 -15.43
C ILE A 206 3.24 6.81 -14.97
N ASN A 207 4.26 7.43 -15.57
CA ASN A 207 5.66 7.18 -15.20
C ASN A 207 5.96 7.66 -13.78
N GLU A 208 5.50 8.86 -13.41
CA GLU A 208 5.64 9.41 -12.06
C GLU A 208 5.06 8.44 -11.01
N PHE A 209 3.84 7.94 -11.23
CA PHE A 209 3.22 6.94 -10.36
C PHE A 209 4.04 5.64 -10.29
N CYS A 210 4.56 5.16 -11.43
CA CYS A 210 5.37 3.94 -11.46
C CYS A 210 6.70 4.11 -10.71
N GLU A 211 7.35 5.27 -10.82
CA GLU A 211 8.59 5.56 -10.09
C GLU A 211 8.34 5.68 -8.59
N GLU A 212 7.24 6.32 -8.17
CA GLU A 212 6.81 6.34 -6.76
C GLU A 212 6.62 4.92 -6.22
N LYS A 213 5.90 4.05 -6.95
CA LYS A 213 5.71 2.64 -6.54
C LYS A 213 6.99 1.81 -6.55
N LYS A 214 7.95 2.09 -7.42
CA LYS A 214 9.28 1.46 -7.38
C LYS A 214 10.05 1.89 -6.14
N ALA A 215 10.02 3.18 -5.80
CA ALA A 215 10.69 3.72 -4.62
C ALA A 215 10.12 3.12 -3.33
N GLU A 216 8.79 3.06 -3.19
CA GLU A 216 8.11 2.39 -2.07
C GLU A 216 8.57 0.93 -1.92
N ARG A 217 8.53 0.15 -3.00
CA ARG A 217 8.96 -1.25 -2.98
C ARG A 217 10.46 -1.41 -2.67
N ALA A 218 11.30 -0.50 -3.14
CA ALA A 218 12.72 -0.50 -2.82
C ALA A 218 12.95 -0.25 -1.32
N ALA A 219 12.22 0.70 -0.73
CA ALA A 219 12.28 0.98 0.71
C ALA A 219 11.79 -0.20 1.56
N GLU A 220 10.67 -0.84 1.17
CA GLU A 220 10.16 -2.05 1.83
C GLU A 220 11.17 -3.21 1.77
N ASN A 221 11.76 -3.43 0.60
CA ASN A 221 12.78 -4.47 0.43
C ASN A 221 14.02 -4.18 1.28
N GLN A 222 14.46 -2.92 1.32
CA GLN A 222 15.59 -2.51 2.15
C GLN A 222 15.31 -2.75 3.64
N ALA A 223 14.13 -2.34 4.12
CA ALA A 223 13.71 -2.59 5.50
C ALA A 223 13.67 -4.08 5.83
N ARG A 224 13.16 -4.92 4.92
CA ARG A 224 13.16 -6.38 5.06
C ARG A 224 14.58 -6.94 5.13
N TRP A 225 15.49 -6.47 4.27
CA TRP A 225 16.90 -6.90 4.29
C TRP A 225 17.60 -6.53 5.59
N ASP A 226 17.32 -5.34 6.14
CA ASP A 226 17.91 -4.88 7.38
C ASP A 226 17.37 -5.65 8.60
N GLN A 227 16.08 -6.02 8.59
CA GLN A 227 15.51 -6.95 9.58
C GLN A 227 16.21 -8.32 9.52
N ILE A 228 16.35 -8.91 8.33
CA ILE A 228 17.04 -10.21 8.17
C ILE A 228 18.51 -10.12 8.64
N LYS A 229 19.20 -9.01 8.38
CA LYS A 229 20.56 -8.80 8.88
C LYS A 229 20.61 -8.70 10.40
N ALA A 230 19.66 -7.98 11.01
CA ALA A 230 19.56 -7.85 12.46
C ALA A 230 19.28 -9.20 13.13
N GLU A 231 18.34 -9.98 12.59
CA GLU A 231 18.03 -11.33 13.07
C GLU A 231 19.24 -12.26 12.97
N ARG A 232 19.96 -12.25 11.85
CA ARG A 232 21.19 -13.04 11.69
C ARG A 232 22.29 -12.63 12.67
N LYS A 233 22.43 -11.33 12.95
CA LYS A 233 23.40 -10.82 13.92
C LYS A 233 23.01 -11.25 15.34
N ALA A 234 21.73 -11.16 15.70
CA ALA A 234 21.22 -11.61 17.00
C ALA A 234 21.39 -13.11 17.18
N ALA A 235 21.06 -13.92 16.17
CA ALA A 235 21.24 -15.37 16.19
C ALA A 235 22.72 -15.76 16.40
N ARG A 236 23.65 -15.10 15.70
CA ARG A 236 25.10 -15.32 15.90
C ARG A 236 25.56 -14.89 17.29
N ALA A 237 25.02 -13.78 17.82
CA ALA A 237 25.37 -13.33 19.17
C ALA A 237 24.90 -14.33 20.23
N GLU A 238 23.70 -14.88 20.08
CA GLU A 238 23.17 -15.90 20.99
C GLU A 238 23.93 -17.22 20.87
N GLU A 239 24.24 -17.68 19.65
CA GLU A 239 25.08 -18.87 19.43
C GLU A 239 26.47 -18.70 20.07
N ASN A 240 27.08 -17.53 19.90
CA ASN A 240 28.37 -17.23 20.52
C ASN A 240 28.26 -17.20 22.04
N LYS A 241 27.20 -16.63 22.60
CA LYS A 241 26.94 -16.62 24.04
C LYS A 241 26.82 -18.04 24.59
N GLN A 242 26.07 -18.91 23.93
CA GLN A 242 25.94 -20.33 24.30
C GLN A 242 27.29 -21.05 24.24
N LYS A 243 28.09 -20.81 23.20
CA LYS A 243 29.46 -21.36 23.11
C LYS A 243 30.35 -20.89 24.26
N TRP A 244 30.29 -19.61 24.63
CA TRP A 244 31.05 -19.07 25.76
C TRP A 244 30.61 -19.68 27.10
N GLU A 245 29.31 -19.86 27.31
CA GLU A 245 28.76 -20.51 28.51
C GLU A 245 29.21 -21.97 28.59
N GLN A 246 29.22 -22.70 27.48
CA GLN A 246 29.74 -24.06 27.41
C GLN A 246 31.24 -24.12 27.73
N ILE A 247 32.05 -23.28 27.10
CA ILE A 247 33.50 -23.19 27.35
C ILE A 247 33.76 -22.87 28.82
N LYS A 248 32.99 -21.95 29.41
CA LYS A 248 33.10 -21.59 30.82
C LYS A 248 32.80 -22.79 31.72
N LYS A 249 31.74 -23.54 31.44
CA LYS A 249 31.37 -24.75 32.17
C LYS A 249 32.45 -25.83 32.08
N GLU A 250 32.96 -26.10 30.88
CA GLU A 250 34.05 -27.06 30.65
C GLU A 250 35.33 -26.66 31.40
N ARG A 251 35.67 -25.37 31.41
CA ARG A 251 36.81 -24.84 32.16
C ARG A 251 36.62 -24.99 33.67
N ASP A 252 35.44 -24.67 34.18
CA ASP A 252 35.14 -24.75 35.61
C ASP A 252 35.13 -26.23 36.09
N GLU A 253 34.63 -27.16 35.26
CA GLU A 253 34.73 -28.61 35.48
C GLU A 253 36.17 -29.13 35.44
N ALA A 254 36.97 -28.67 34.47
CA ALA A 254 38.39 -29.02 34.37
C ALA A 254 39.18 -28.53 35.60
N ASN A 255 38.93 -27.30 36.04
CA ASN A 255 39.51 -26.74 37.26
C ASN A 255 39.12 -27.55 38.50
N LYS A 256 37.84 -27.94 38.62
CA LYS A 256 37.38 -28.80 39.71
C LYS A 256 38.15 -30.14 39.73
N ARG A 257 38.26 -30.82 38.58
CA ARG A 257 39.02 -32.08 38.47
C ARG A 257 40.50 -31.91 38.83
N TYR A 258 41.10 -30.79 38.43
CA TYR A 258 42.48 -30.47 38.78
C TYR A 258 42.65 -30.35 40.31
N TRP A 259 41.79 -29.58 40.98
CA TRP A 259 41.85 -29.42 42.44
C TRP A 259 41.58 -30.72 43.20
N GLU A 260 40.61 -31.53 42.76
CA GLU A 260 40.39 -32.87 43.32
C GLU A 260 41.63 -33.78 43.16
N GLY A 261 42.35 -33.65 42.04
CA GLY A 261 43.63 -34.32 41.83
C GLY A 261 44.70 -33.86 42.82
N VAL A 262 44.86 -32.55 42.99
CA VAL A 262 45.80 -31.96 43.95
C VAL A 262 45.49 -32.38 45.39
N GLU A 263 44.21 -32.41 45.78
CA GLU A 263 43.79 -32.87 47.11
C GLU A 263 44.08 -34.35 47.34
N LYS A 264 43.86 -35.20 46.34
CA LYS A 264 44.23 -36.62 46.40
C LYS A 264 45.74 -36.82 46.54
N GLU A 265 46.54 -36.12 45.74
CA GLU A 265 48.01 -36.16 45.84
C GLU A 265 48.49 -35.70 47.22
N ARG A 266 47.89 -34.63 47.77
CA ARG A 266 48.18 -34.15 49.12
C ARG A 266 47.80 -35.17 50.19
N ALA A 267 46.63 -35.80 50.09
CA ALA A 267 46.19 -36.84 51.01
C ALA A 267 47.10 -38.09 50.94
N GLU A 268 47.55 -38.48 49.75
CA GLU A 268 48.52 -39.56 49.58
C GLU A 268 49.89 -39.21 50.15
N ALA A 269 50.37 -37.98 49.94
CA ALA A 269 51.62 -37.50 50.51
C ALA A 269 51.57 -37.49 52.05
N ASP A 270 50.47 -37.03 52.64
CA ASP A 270 50.24 -37.06 54.08
C ASP A 270 50.18 -38.51 54.59
N LYS A 271 49.47 -39.41 53.90
CA LYS A 271 49.44 -40.84 54.24
C LYS A 271 50.84 -41.45 54.24
N LYS A 272 51.63 -41.22 53.19
CA LYS A 272 53.03 -41.67 53.07
C LYS A 272 53.90 -41.09 54.19
N PHE A 273 53.72 -39.81 54.52
CA PHE A 273 54.42 -39.14 55.63
C PHE A 273 54.15 -39.85 56.97
N TRP A 274 52.88 -40.14 57.27
CA TRP A 274 52.47 -40.83 58.50
C TRP A 274 52.90 -42.30 58.54
N GLU A 275 52.91 -43.01 57.42
CA GLU A 275 53.45 -44.37 57.32
C GLU A 275 54.95 -44.38 57.63
N LYS A 276 55.73 -43.47 56.99
CA LYS A 276 57.17 -43.33 57.24
C LYS A 276 57.48 -42.94 58.68
N LYS A 277 56.65 -42.10 59.31
CA LYS A 277 56.76 -41.75 60.74
C LYS A 277 56.52 -42.95 61.64
N ARG A 278 55.46 -43.73 61.39
CA ARG A 278 55.16 -44.97 62.13
C ARG A 278 56.26 -46.03 61.97
N GLU A 279 56.84 -46.15 60.78
CA GLU A 279 57.96 -47.06 60.52
C GLU A 279 59.22 -46.64 61.30
N LYS A 280 59.58 -45.35 61.31
CA LYS A 280 60.66 -44.82 62.15
C LYS A 280 60.43 -45.10 63.63
N GLU A 281 59.21 -44.92 64.14
CA GLU A 281 58.87 -45.26 65.53
C GLU A 281 58.98 -46.76 65.81
N ARG A 282 58.58 -47.63 64.88
CA ARG A 282 58.77 -49.09 64.98
C ARG A 282 60.25 -49.48 64.99
N LEU A 283 61.06 -48.84 64.15
CA LEU A 283 62.51 -49.06 64.10
C LEU A 283 63.18 -48.54 65.38
N ALA A 284 62.76 -47.39 65.92
CA ALA A 284 63.25 -46.89 67.21
C ALA A 284 62.89 -47.83 68.37
N LYS A 285 61.69 -48.43 68.36
CA LYS A 285 61.26 -49.43 69.35
C LYS A 285 61.99 -50.77 69.19
N ARG A 286 62.34 -51.18 67.96
CA ARG A 286 63.19 -52.36 67.69
C ARG A 286 64.68 -52.12 67.94
N GLY A 287 65.09 -50.86 67.98
CA GLY A 287 66.48 -50.40 68.17
C GLY A 287 66.89 -50.17 69.63
N VAL A 288 66.14 -50.65 70.63
CA VAL A 288 66.64 -50.75 72.03
C VAL A 288 67.49 -52.02 72.18
N ALA A 289 68.55 -52.12 71.38
CA ALA A 289 69.71 -52.98 71.61
C ALA A 289 70.81 -52.67 70.57
N LYS A 290 71.42 -51.47 70.66
CA LYS A 290 72.89 -51.26 70.58
C LYS A 290 73.23 -49.77 70.55
N LYS A 291 74.01 -49.36 71.55
CA LYS A 291 74.88 -48.17 71.51
C LYS A 291 75.76 -48.23 70.25
N ALA A 292 75.85 -47.12 69.51
CA ALA A 292 77.08 -46.75 68.81
C ALA A 292 77.11 -45.25 68.47
N ASN A 293 78.24 -44.67 68.90
CA ASN A 293 78.92 -43.39 68.68
C ASN A 293 78.53 -42.46 67.49
N PRO A 294 78.79 -41.14 67.65
CA PRO A 294 78.57 -40.13 66.61
C PRO A 294 79.76 -40.06 65.65
N THR A 295 79.51 -39.72 64.38
CA THR A 295 80.57 -39.34 63.44
C THR A 295 80.16 -38.04 62.73
N LYS A 296 81.03 -37.03 62.88
CA LYS A 296 81.07 -35.76 62.15
C LYS A 296 81.23 -36.00 60.64
N GLN A 297 80.54 -35.20 59.82
CA GLN A 297 81.09 -34.57 58.61
C GLN A 297 80.15 -33.47 58.09
N GLU A 298 80.56 -32.22 58.36
CA GLU A 298 80.76 -31.03 57.50
C GLU A 298 80.28 -30.98 56.01
N PRO A 299 80.32 -29.80 55.34
CA PRO A 299 79.14 -29.01 54.99
C PRO A 299 78.92 -28.90 53.46
N VAL A 300 77.68 -28.71 53.00
CA VAL A 300 77.40 -28.34 51.61
C VAL A 300 76.36 -27.21 51.55
N GLU A 301 76.91 -26.03 51.36
CA GLU A 301 76.57 -25.06 50.31
C GLU A 301 75.14 -24.51 50.18
N LYS A 302 75.12 -23.18 50.28
CA LYS A 302 74.03 -22.27 49.96
C LYS A 302 73.57 -22.46 48.51
N SER A 303 72.27 -22.59 48.31
CA SER A 303 71.59 -21.95 47.18
C SER A 303 70.24 -21.42 47.64
N LYS A 304 70.21 -20.11 47.92
CA LYS A 304 68.98 -19.34 47.92
C LYS A 304 68.49 -19.30 46.48
N GLU A 305 67.42 -20.03 46.18
CA GLU A 305 66.63 -19.75 44.98
C GLU A 305 65.21 -19.45 45.45
N ASN A 306 64.94 -18.14 45.57
CA ASN A 306 63.60 -17.61 45.66
C ASN A 306 62.89 -17.90 44.33
N ALA A 307 62.24 -19.05 44.23
CA ALA A 307 61.20 -19.24 43.23
C ALA A 307 59.93 -18.55 43.76
N VAL A 308 59.87 -17.23 43.55
CA VAL A 308 58.58 -16.55 43.38
C VAL A 308 57.92 -17.24 42.19
N ARG A 309 57.04 -18.20 42.49
CA ARG A 309 56.11 -18.72 41.49
C ARG A 309 55.18 -17.57 41.14
N GLU A 310 55.52 -16.86 40.10
CA GLU A 310 54.55 -16.07 39.35
C GLU A 310 53.37 -17.00 38.99
N PRO A 311 52.12 -16.56 39.18
CA PRO A 311 50.98 -17.30 38.68
C PRO A 311 51.14 -17.40 37.16
N VAL A 312 51.27 -18.64 36.68
CA VAL A 312 51.34 -18.97 35.26
C VAL A 312 50.19 -18.25 34.56
N SER A 313 50.55 -17.25 33.76
CA SER A 313 49.66 -16.51 32.88
C SER A 313 49.18 -17.41 31.73
N MET A 314 48.34 -18.41 32.01
CA MET A 314 47.60 -19.16 31.00
C MET A 314 46.40 -18.37 30.45
N SER A 315 46.58 -17.07 30.16
CA SER A 315 45.47 -16.20 29.75
C SER A 315 45.71 -15.39 28.48
N LEU A 316 46.82 -15.59 27.75
CA LEU A 316 47.12 -14.77 26.56
C LEU A 316 47.36 -15.52 25.24
N GLU A 317 47.56 -16.84 25.22
CA GLU A 317 47.73 -17.57 23.95
C GLU A 317 46.42 -18.02 23.30
N ILE A 318 45.34 -18.17 24.07
CA ILE A 318 44.00 -18.47 23.49
C ILE A 318 43.36 -17.20 22.93
N VAL A 319 43.66 -16.01 23.48
CA VAL A 319 43.12 -14.73 22.98
C VAL A 319 43.80 -14.27 21.68
N ARG A 320 45.09 -14.60 21.47
CA ARG A 320 45.79 -14.26 20.21
C ARG A 320 45.42 -15.15 19.03
N LYS A 321 44.91 -16.37 19.26
CA LYS A 321 44.46 -17.26 18.16
C LYS A 321 43.08 -16.88 17.61
N ALA A 322 42.26 -16.15 18.38
CA ALA A 322 40.96 -15.64 17.92
C ALA A 322 41.04 -14.32 17.13
N SER A 323 42.21 -13.65 17.06
CA SER A 323 42.38 -12.37 16.35
C SER A 323 42.91 -12.52 14.92
N LYS A 324 43.34 -13.72 14.49
CA LYS A 324 43.91 -13.95 13.15
C LYS A 324 42.91 -14.44 12.10
N ASP A 325 41.69 -14.82 12.51
CA ASP A 325 40.65 -15.32 11.59
C ASP A 325 39.59 -14.26 11.22
N CYS A 326 39.77 -13.01 11.65
CA CYS A 326 39.05 -11.87 11.07
C CYS A 326 39.81 -11.39 9.83
N GLY A 327 39.50 -12.01 8.69
CA GLY A 327 39.96 -11.60 7.37
C GLY A 327 39.57 -10.15 6.99
N PRO A 328 40.20 -9.58 5.95
CA PRO A 328 40.16 -8.16 5.65
C PRO A 328 38.75 -7.68 5.28
N VAL A 329 38.41 -6.52 5.85
CA VAL A 329 37.29 -5.66 5.47
C VAL A 329 37.41 -5.34 3.98
N LEU A 330 36.44 -5.81 3.19
CA LEU A 330 36.19 -5.36 1.83
C LEU A 330 35.89 -3.84 1.88
N GLN A 331 36.85 -3.04 1.42
CA GLN A 331 36.62 -1.67 0.98
C GLN A 331 35.67 -1.71 -0.22
N LEU A 332 34.40 -1.39 0.02
CA LEU A 332 33.47 -1.01 -1.03
C LEU A 332 33.83 0.42 -1.47
N HIS A 333 34.37 0.53 -2.67
CA HIS A 333 34.41 1.80 -3.41
C HIS A 333 32.97 2.29 -3.63
N LEU A 334 32.69 3.48 -3.11
CA LEU A 334 31.55 4.31 -3.46
C LEU A 334 31.93 5.09 -4.71
N ASP A 335 31.48 4.62 -5.88
CA ASP A 335 31.41 5.46 -7.08
C ASP A 335 30.17 6.35 -7.00
N ALA A 336 30.41 7.65 -7.05
CA ALA A 336 29.38 8.68 -7.17
C ALA A 336 28.84 8.72 -8.61
N PRO A 337 27.54 9.01 -8.83
CA PRO A 337 27.00 9.20 -10.17
C PRO A 337 27.41 10.57 -10.76
N PRO A 338 27.70 10.66 -12.06
CA PRO A 338 27.97 11.93 -12.71
C PRO A 338 26.68 12.71 -12.97
N SER A 339 26.82 14.03 -12.88
CA SER A 339 25.90 15.09 -13.29
C SER A 339 25.61 15.11 -14.79
#